data_AF-A0A935ZLE5-F1
#
_entry.id   AF-A0A935ZLE5-F1
#
_cell.length_a   1.000
_cell.length_b   1.000
_cell.length_c   1.000
_cell.angle_alpha   90.00
_cell.angle_beta   90.00
_cell.angle_gamma   90.00
#
_symmetry.space_group_name_H-M   'P 1'
#
loop_
_entity.id
_entity.type
_entity.pdbx_description
1 polymer ?
#
loop_
_entity_poly.entity_id
_entity_poly.type
_entity_poly.pdbx_seq_one_letter_code
_entity_poly.pdbx_strand_id
1 'polypeptide(L)'
;METAPEPGGGAPEQIDVLGLWRWTVPVHALLPLVIWLLHHFELEWALQLGFFAIHFGFPVLLAISYPLWEGQGVELVGLLVLDHLVTFAVGLALFVALAP
;
A
#
# COMPACT_ATOMS: atom_id res chain seq x y z
N MET A 1 1.64 -46.99 -23.61
CA MET A 1 2.52 -46.16 -22.75
C MET A 1 1.75 -44.88 -22.53
N GLU A 2 1.09 -44.80 -21.38
CA GLU A 2 0.20 -43.69 -21.01
C GLU A 2 1.08 -42.57 -20.45
N THR A 3 1.08 -41.42 -21.11
CA THR A 3 1.86 -40.24 -20.68
C THR A 3 1.22 -39.68 -19.42
N ALA A 4 1.99 -39.58 -18.34
CA ALA A 4 1.56 -38.97 -17.09
C ALA A 4 1.04 -37.53 -17.36
N PRO A 5 -0.02 -37.09 -16.66
CA PRO A 5 -0.52 -35.73 -16.80
C PRO A 5 0.58 -34.76 -16.36
N GLU A 6 0.87 -33.76 -17.19
CA GLU A 6 1.81 -32.71 -16.84
C GLU A 6 1.37 -32.06 -15.52
N PRO A 7 2.29 -31.88 -14.55
CA PRO A 7 1.95 -31.22 -13.30
C PRO A 7 1.46 -29.83 -13.66
N GLY A 8 0.22 -29.53 -13.31
CA GLY A 8 -0.49 -28.31 -13.69
C GLY A 8 0.37 -27.07 -13.48
N GLY A 9 1.03 -26.65 -14.55
CA GLY A 9 1.64 -25.34 -14.70
C GLY A 9 0.54 -24.34 -14.94
N GLY A 10 -0.34 -24.17 -13.96
CA GLY A 10 -1.20 -23.00 -13.92
C GLY A 10 -0.28 -21.80 -13.84
N ALA A 11 -0.31 -20.93 -14.84
CA ALA A 11 0.35 -19.64 -14.76
C ALA A 11 -0.01 -19.00 -13.40
N PRO A 12 0.96 -18.38 -12.70
CA PRO A 12 0.68 -17.75 -11.42
C PRO A 12 -0.55 -16.84 -11.57
N GLU A 13 -1.52 -16.99 -10.66
CA GLU A 13 -2.77 -16.24 -10.70
C GLU A 13 -2.43 -14.74 -10.73
N GLN A 14 -2.70 -14.10 -11.87
CA GLN A 14 -2.31 -12.72 -12.09
C GLN A 14 -3.16 -11.83 -11.19
N ILE A 15 -2.52 -11.06 -10.33
CA ILE A 15 -3.21 -10.20 -9.36
C ILE A 15 -3.95 -9.09 -10.14
N ASP A 16 -5.21 -8.83 -9.78
CA ASP A 16 -5.90 -7.62 -10.22
C ASP A 16 -5.40 -6.42 -9.42
N VAL A 17 -4.30 -5.80 -9.90
CA VAL A 17 -3.66 -4.66 -9.24
C VAL A 17 -4.63 -3.51 -9.07
N LEU A 18 -5.42 -3.18 -10.09
CA LEU A 18 -6.40 -2.10 -9.95
C LEU A 18 -7.41 -2.47 -8.87
N GLY A 19 -7.96 -3.68 -8.87
CA GLY A 19 -8.91 -4.16 -7.86
C GLY A 19 -8.47 -4.00 -6.39
N LEU A 20 -7.16 -3.90 -6.12
CA LEU A 20 -6.61 -3.60 -4.79
C LEU A 20 -7.03 -2.23 -4.24
N TRP A 21 -7.43 -1.27 -5.09
CA TRP A 21 -7.88 0.07 -4.69
C TRP A 21 -8.98 0.02 -3.62
N ARG A 22 -9.84 -1.01 -3.67
CA ARG A 22 -10.94 -1.21 -2.71
C ARG A 22 -10.46 -1.42 -1.28
N TRP A 23 -9.22 -1.87 -1.11
CA TRP A 23 -8.61 -2.14 0.19
C TRP A 23 -7.54 -1.10 0.53
N THR A 24 -6.71 -0.69 -0.43
CA THR A 24 -5.62 0.25 -0.17
C THR A 24 -6.12 1.67 0.07
N VAL A 25 -7.14 2.12 -0.67
CA VAL A 25 -7.67 3.49 -0.53
C VAL A 25 -8.27 3.73 0.87
N PRO A 26 -9.13 2.85 1.42
CA PRO A 26 -9.61 3.03 2.79
C PRO A 26 -8.49 3.04 3.84
N VAL A 27 -7.46 2.20 3.69
CA VAL A 27 -6.31 2.17 4.59
C VAL A 27 -5.55 3.50 4.55
N HIS A 28 -5.27 4.02 3.36
CA HIS A 28 -4.60 5.29 3.16
C HIS A 28 -5.44 6.50 3.61
N ALA A 29 -6.76 6.41 3.51
CA ALA A 29 -7.65 7.43 4.06
C ALA A 29 -7.63 7.44 5.60
N LEU A 30 -7.49 6.28 6.25
CA LEU A 30 -7.41 6.17 7.71
C LEU A 30 -6.02 6.51 8.28
N LEU A 31 -4.96 6.36 7.47
CA LEU A 31 -3.58 6.52 7.92
C LEU A 31 -3.29 7.90 8.56
N PRO A 32 -3.70 9.05 7.98
CA PRO A 32 -3.49 10.35 8.61
C PRO A 32 -4.19 10.50 9.97
N LEU A 33 -5.37 9.90 10.15
CA LEU A 33 -6.07 9.90 11.43
C LEU A 33 -5.31 9.10 12.48
N VAL A 34 -4.75 7.94 12.11
CA VAL A 34 -3.90 7.14 13.00
C VAL A 34 -2.65 7.91 13.41
N ILE A 35 -1.96 8.55 12.44
CA ILE A 35 -0.77 9.38 12.71
C ILE A 35 -1.11 10.51 13.68
N TRP A 36 -2.22 11.22 13.44
CA TRP A 36 -2.71 12.26 14.32
C TRP A 36 -2.99 11.73 15.73
N LEU A 37 -3.66 10.58 15.85
CA LEU A 37 -3.98 9.97 17.13
C LEU A 37 -2.73 9.55 17.92
N LEU A 38 -1.75 8.98 17.23
CA LEU A 38 -0.45 8.63 17.84
C LEU A 38 0.27 9.87 18.37
N HIS A 39 0.24 10.96 17.62
CA HIS A 39 0.80 12.23 18.06
C HIS A 39 0.03 12.82 19.26
N HIS A 40 -1.31 12.74 19.23
CA HIS A 40 -2.16 13.21 20.33
C HIS A 40 -1.87 12.49 21.67
N PHE A 41 -1.51 11.21 21.61
CA PHE A 41 -1.12 10.42 22.78
C PHE A 41 0.39 10.42 23.08
N GLU A 42 1.16 11.31 22.44
CA GLU A 42 2.63 11.44 22.62
C GLU A 42 3.40 10.13 22.37
N LEU A 43 2.89 9.28 21.46
CA LEU A 43 3.50 7.99 21.11
C LEU A 43 4.59 8.13 20.03
N GLU A 44 5.61 8.93 20.33
CA GLU A 44 6.69 9.29 19.39
C GLU A 44 7.45 8.06 18.84
N TRP A 45 7.63 7.03 19.65
CA TRP A 45 8.27 5.78 19.21
C TRP A 45 7.45 5.06 18.13
N ALA A 46 6.12 5.12 18.20
CA ALA A 46 5.23 4.49 17.22
C ALA A 46 5.20 5.29 15.91
N LEU A 47 5.27 6.62 16.00
CA LEU A 47 5.45 7.49 14.84
C LEU A 47 6.75 7.20 14.11
N GLN A 48 7.86 7.07 14.84
CA GLN A 48 9.17 6.73 14.26
C GLN A 48 9.13 5.34 13.61
N LEU A 49 8.58 4.34 14.29
CA LEU A 49 8.42 2.99 13.74
C LEU A 49 7.58 3.00 12.46
N GLY A 50 6.46 3.71 12.46
CA GLY A 50 5.59 3.88 11.29
C GLY A 50 6.32 4.57 10.13
N PHE A 51 7.08 5.62 10.42
CA PHE A 51 7.91 6.30 9.43
C PHE A 51 8.89 5.32 8.76
N PHE A 52 9.63 4.52 9.54
CA PHE A 52 10.57 3.55 8.98
C PHE A 52 9.87 2.44 8.20
N ALA A 53 8.75 1.90 8.71
CA ALA A 53 7.98 0.87 8.03
C ALA A 53 7.47 1.33 6.65
N ILE A 54 6.99 2.58 6.56
CA ILE A 54 6.47 3.16 5.32
C ILE A 54 7.60 3.55 4.36
N HIS A 55 8.68 4.18 4.85
CA HIS A 55 9.70 4.74 3.95
C HIS A 55 10.80 3.75 3.56
N PHE A 56 11.01 2.70 4.34
CA PHE A 56 12.01 1.66 4.04
C PHE A 56 11.38 0.28 3.84
N GLY A 57 10.42 -0.10 4.68
CA GLY A 57 9.74 -1.40 4.55
C GLY A 57 8.98 -1.53 3.24
N PHE A 58 8.20 -0.51 2.87
CA PHE A 58 7.42 -0.54 1.62
C PHE A 58 8.31 -0.65 0.36
N PRO A 59 9.37 0.15 0.15
CA PRO A 59 10.26 -0.03 -1.00
C PRO A 59 10.92 -1.41 -1.07
N VAL A 60 11.31 -1.97 0.08
CA VAL A 60 11.88 -3.32 0.14
C VAL A 60 10.85 -4.37 -0.27
N LEU A 61 9.63 -4.28 0.24
CA LEU A 61 8.54 -5.18 -0.15
C LEU A 61 8.18 -5.04 -1.63
N LEU A 62 8.17 -3.82 -2.16
CA LEU A 62 7.93 -3.55 -3.57
C LEU A 62 9.02 -4.16 -4.47
N ALA A 63 10.30 -4.04 -4.06
CA ALA A 63 11.41 -4.63 -4.78
C ALA A 63 11.37 -6.17 -4.78
N ILE A 64 11.06 -6.78 -3.63
CA ILE A 64 10.94 -8.25 -3.50
C ILE A 64 9.74 -8.76 -4.32
N SER A 65 8.63 -8.03 -4.30
CA SER A 65 7.42 -8.41 -5.04
C SER A 65 7.45 -8.02 -6.52
N TYR A 66 8.48 -7.33 -7.01
CA TYR A 66 8.59 -6.90 -8.42
C TYR A 66 8.22 -7.98 -9.46
N PRO A 67 8.67 -9.25 -9.33
CA PRO A 67 8.30 -10.31 -10.27
C PRO A 67 6.80 -10.64 -10.32
N LEU A 68 6.05 -10.32 -9.26
CA LEU A 68 4.61 -10.57 -9.17
C LEU A 68 3.79 -9.54 -9.98
N TRP A 69 4.41 -8.44 -10.39
CA TRP A 69 3.76 -7.32 -11.09
C TRP A 69 4.12 -7.27 -12.58
N GLU A 70 4.69 -8.35 -13.14
CA GLU A 70 5.16 -8.40 -14.51
C GLU A 70 4.00 -8.12 -15.49
N GLY A 71 4.17 -7.09 -16.33
CA GLY A 71 3.15 -6.62 -17.27
C GLY A 71 2.09 -5.67 -16.70
N GLN A 72 2.14 -5.34 -15.40
CA GLN A 72 1.15 -4.46 -14.72
C GLN A 72 1.78 -3.25 -14.00
N GLY A 73 2.99 -2.86 -14.41
CA GLY A 73 3.74 -1.79 -13.74
C GLY A 73 3.05 -0.43 -13.79
N VAL A 74 2.30 -0.14 -14.85
CA VAL A 74 1.57 1.14 -15.00
C VAL A 74 0.41 1.21 -14.02
N GLU A 75 -0.35 0.12 -13.89
CA GLU A 75 -1.46 -0.03 -12.96
C GLU A 75 -0.99 0.09 -11.52
N LEU A 76 0.15 -0.55 -11.20
CA LEU A 76 0.76 -0.48 -9.87
C LEU A 76 1.18 0.95 -9.54
N VAL A 77 1.90 1.62 -10.44
CA VAL A 77 2.28 3.03 -10.24
C VAL A 77 1.04 3.91 -10.11
N GLY A 78 0.00 3.69 -10.92
CA GLY A 78 -1.26 4.40 -10.84
C GLY A 78 -1.94 4.25 -9.47
N LEU A 79 -1.97 3.01 -8.94
CA LEU A 79 -2.51 2.73 -7.61
C LEU A 79 -1.70 3.43 -6.52
N LEU A 80 -0.37 3.39 -6.58
CA LEU A 80 0.51 4.06 -5.61
C LEU A 80 0.31 5.58 -5.62
N VAL A 81 0.15 6.18 -6.80
CA VAL A 81 -0.16 7.61 -6.93
C VAL A 81 -1.52 7.91 -6.32
N LEU A 82 -2.54 7.10 -6.58
CA LEU A 82 -3.89 7.27 -6.01
C LEU A 82 -3.85 7.20 -4.47
N ASP A 83 -3.21 6.17 -3.92
CA ASP A 83 -3.05 5.98 -2.48
C ASP A 83 -2.33 7.18 -1.83
N HIS A 84 -1.29 7.69 -2.48
CA HIS A 84 -0.55 8.87 -2.01
C HIS A 84 -1.41 10.15 -2.03
N LEU A 85 -2.17 10.37 -3.11
CA LEU A 85 -3.10 11.51 -3.22
C LEU A 85 -4.19 11.46 -2.16
N VAL A 86 -4.76 10.28 -1.88
CA VAL A 86 -5.77 10.09 -0.84
C VAL A 86 -5.19 10.40 0.54
N THR A 87 -4.03 9.84 0.87
CA THR A 87 -3.35 10.09 2.15
C THR A 87 -3.08 11.59 2.34
N PHE A 88 -2.56 12.24 1.29
CA PHE A 88 -2.28 13.68 1.32
C PHE A 88 -3.54 14.52 1.48
N ALA A 89 -4.60 14.23 0.72
CA ALA A 89 -5.86 14.97 0.78
C ALA A 89 -6.53 14.87 2.16
N VAL A 90 -6.58 13.66 2.73
CA VAL A 90 -7.15 13.47 4.08
C VAL A 90 -6.26 14.11 5.14
N GLY A 91 -4.93 13.95 5.04
CA GLY A 91 -4.00 14.61 5.96
C GLY A 91 -4.13 16.14 5.94
N LEU A 92 -4.23 16.73 4.76
CA LEU A 92 -4.48 18.16 4.60
C LEU A 92 -5.83 18.58 5.19
N ALA A 93 -6.90 17.80 4.93
CA ALA A 93 -8.22 18.09 5.47
C ALA A 93 -8.23 18.05 7.00
N LEU A 94 -7.59 17.04 7.62
CA LEU A 94 -7.44 16.96 9.08
C LEU A 94 -6.62 18.14 9.62
N PHE A 95 -5.50 18.47 8.97
CA PHE A 95 -4.67 19.60 9.37
C PHE A 95 -5.47 20.91 9.35
N VAL A 96 -6.23 21.18 8.29
CA VAL A 96 -7.06 22.39 8.19
C VAL A 96 -8.19 22.39 9.21
N ALA A 97 -8.84 21.23 9.44
CA ALA A 97 -9.97 21.12 10.37
C ALA A 97 -9.56 21.24 11.84
N LEU A 98 -8.31 20.92 12.17
CA LEU A 98 -7.76 20.91 13.53
C LEU A 98 -6.74 22.03 13.77
N ALA A 99 -6.52 22.91 12.79
CA ALA A 99 -5.67 24.08 12.93
C ALA A 99 -6.29 25.05 13.97
N PRO A 100 -5.49 25.58 14.90
CA PRO A 100 -5.95 26.51 15.94
C PRO A 100 -6.31 27.89 15.39
#